data_AF-A0A9D2KWZ2-F1
#
_entry.id   AF-A0A9D2KWZ2-F1
#
_cell.length_a   1.000
_cell.length_b   1.000
_cell.length_c   1.000
_cell.angle_alpha   90.00
_cell.angle_beta   90.00
_cell.angle_gamma   90.00
#
_symmetry.space_group_name_H-M   'P 1'
#
loop_
_entity.id
_entity.type
_entity.pdbx_description
1 polymer ?
#
loop_
_entity_poly.entity_id
_entity_poly.type
_entity_poly.pdbx_seq_one_letter_code
_entity_poly.pdbx_strand_id
1 'polypeptide(L)'
;MESLLALFINSLVLILLGHVFSSLQLIQTTLHSDKNIEWHLFLNQVENDINTKTLTKKREHELTFLEKKSTDVISYEWRNSEVVRTKNSSGYVPMISKLKSVRYDDKSSNQLVGVRINFINGQILEGTIKVEPHNE
;
A
#
# COMPACT_ATOMS: atom_id res chain seq x y z
N MET A 1 -44.64 32.21 -17.73
CA MET A 1 -43.84 32.35 -16.48
C MET A 1 -43.51 31.00 -15.89
N GLU A 2 -44.49 30.11 -15.73
CA GLU A 2 -44.30 28.78 -15.13
C GLU A 2 -43.29 27.91 -15.88
N SER A 3 -43.31 27.88 -17.22
CA SER A 3 -42.33 27.12 -18.01
C SER A 3 -40.89 27.66 -17.90
N LEU A 4 -40.73 28.97 -17.72
CA LEU A 4 -39.41 29.59 -17.55
C LEU A 4 -38.83 29.25 -16.16
N LEU A 5 -39.69 29.30 -15.14
CA LEU A 5 -39.33 28.91 -13.77
C LEU A 5 -38.97 27.42 -13.70
N ALA A 6 -39.74 26.56 -14.36
CA ALA A 6 -39.46 25.13 -14.45
C ALA A 6 -38.12 24.85 -15.15
N LEU A 7 -37.81 25.57 -16.24
CA LEU A 7 -36.53 25.44 -16.94
C LEU A 7 -35.34 25.91 -16.07
N PHE A 8 -35.53 26.98 -15.31
CA PHE A 8 -34.52 27.52 -14.39
C PHE A 8 -34.23 26.52 -13.26
N ILE A 9 -35.27 25.98 -12.63
CA ILE A 9 -35.14 24.97 -11.58
C ILE A 9 -34.46 23.71 -12.14
N ASN A 10 -34.86 23.25 -13.33
CA ASN A 10 -34.25 22.08 -13.96
C ASN A 10 -32.77 22.31 -14.27
N SER A 11 -32.42 23.47 -14.80
CA SER A 11 -31.02 23.84 -15.05
C SER A 11 -30.20 23.87 -13.75
N LEU A 12 -30.78 24.38 -12.67
CA LEU A 12 -30.13 24.41 -11.36
C LEU A 12 -29.89 22.99 -10.82
N VAL A 13 -30.86 22.09 -10.96
CA VAL A 13 -30.72 20.68 -10.57
C VAL A 13 -29.63 20.00 -11.38
N LEU A 14 -29.55 20.24 -12.69
CA LEU A 14 -28.51 19.66 -13.55
C LEU A 14 -27.11 20.16 -13.18
N ILE A 15 -26.96 21.44 -12.85
CA ILE A 15 -25.70 22.01 -12.38
C ILE A 15 -25.28 21.38 -11.05
N LEU A 16 -26.22 21.25 -10.10
CA LEU A 16 -25.95 20.62 -8.80
C LEU A 16 -25.51 19.16 -8.95
N LEU A 17 -26.15 18.39 -9.84
CA LEU A 17 -25.74 17.01 -10.14
C LEU A 17 -24.34 16.96 -10.75
N GLY A 18 -24.02 17.87 -11.69
CA GLY A 18 -22.67 17.96 -12.27
C GLY A 18 -21.60 18.26 -11.23
N HIS A 19 -21.90 19.15 -10.27
CA HIS A 19 -21.00 19.47 -9.16
C HIS A 19 -20.78 18.27 -8.24
N VAL A 20 -21.85 17.56 -7.84
CA VAL A 20 -21.75 16.36 -7.02
C VAL A 20 -20.88 15.31 -7.69
N PHE A 21 -21.07 15.07 -8.99
CA PHE A 21 -20.25 14.11 -9.73
C PHE A 21 -18.77 14.52 -9.77
N SER A 22 -18.49 15.79 -10.03
CA SER A 22 -17.13 16.33 -10.06
C SER A 22 -16.44 16.21 -8.69
N SER A 23 -17.16 16.48 -7.61
CA SER A 23 -16.65 16.33 -6.24
C SER A 23 -16.33 14.87 -5.91
N LEU A 24 -17.19 13.93 -6.32
CA LEU A 24 -16.94 12.50 -6.13
C LEU A 24 -15.69 12.03 -6.87
N GLN A 25 -15.49 12.48 -8.12
CA GLN A 25 -14.29 12.17 -8.89
C GLN A 25 -13.02 12.73 -8.23
N LEU A 26 -13.06 13.98 -7.74
CA LEU A 26 -11.92 14.60 -7.05
C LEU A 26 -11.53 13.85 -5.76
N ILE A 27 -12.52 13.38 -5.00
CA ILE A 27 -12.26 12.60 -3.79
C ILE A 27 -11.59 11.26 -4.15
N GLN A 28 -12.07 10.60 -5.21
CA GLN A 28 -11.47 9.35 -5.68
C GLN A 28 -10.01 9.56 -6.09
N THR A 29 -9.70 10.58 -6.90
CA THR A 29 -8.33 10.85 -7.35
C THR A 29 -7.39 11.19 -6.19
N THR A 30 -7.86 11.95 -5.21
CA THR A 30 -7.07 12.32 -4.03
C THR A 30 -6.75 11.08 -3.19
N LEU A 31 -7.73 10.20 -2.94
CA LEU A 31 -7.51 8.95 -2.21
C LEU A 31 -6.53 8.01 -2.93
N HIS A 32 -6.55 7.96 -4.27
CA HIS A 32 -5.56 7.20 -5.04
C HIS A 32 -4.14 7.76 -4.89
N SER A 33 -4.00 9.09 -4.85
CA SER A 33 -2.71 9.74 -4.61
C SER A 33 -2.13 9.37 -3.24
N ASP A 34 -2.96 9.38 -2.20
CA ASP A 34 -2.53 8.99 -0.85
C ASP A 34 -2.02 7.53 -0.80
N LYS A 35 -2.67 6.61 -1.53
CA LYS A 35 -2.22 5.22 -1.61
C LYS A 35 -0.87 5.05 -2.31
N ASN A 36 -0.58 5.87 -3.32
CA ASN A 36 0.74 5.89 -3.94
C ASN A 36 1.82 6.41 -2.96
N ILE A 37 1.48 7.39 -2.12
CA ILE A 37 2.40 7.89 -1.08
C ILE A 37 2.67 6.82 -0.02
N GLU A 38 1.62 6.16 0.52
CA GLU A 38 1.78 5.04 1.47
C GLU A 38 2.69 3.94 0.88
N TRP A 39 2.50 3.61 -0.39
CA TRP A 39 3.32 2.63 -1.10
C TRP A 39 4.79 3.04 -1.22
N HIS A 40 5.07 4.28 -1.62
CA HIS A 40 6.44 4.79 -1.71
C HIS A 40 7.13 4.84 -0.35
N LEU A 41 6.42 5.25 0.71
CA LEU A 41 6.96 5.25 2.08
C LEU A 41 7.29 3.84 2.54
N PHE A 42 6.42 2.86 2.26
CA PHE A 42 6.68 1.46 2.56
C PHE A 42 7.94 0.93 1.84
N LEU A 43 8.06 1.16 0.53
CA LEU A 43 9.23 0.70 -0.22
C LEU A 43 10.52 1.30 0.33
N ASN A 44 10.55 2.62 0.53
CA ASN A 44 11.70 3.32 1.10
C ASN A 44 12.07 2.78 2.49
N GLN A 45 11.07 2.54 3.34
CA GLN A 45 11.29 2.01 4.69
C GLN A 45 11.89 0.61 4.63
N VAL A 46 11.36 -0.28 3.78
CA VAL A 46 11.84 -1.64 3.63
C VAL A 46 13.26 -1.66 3.03
N GLU A 47 13.54 -0.85 2.02
CA GLU A 47 14.89 -0.72 1.45
C GLU A 47 15.91 -0.24 2.48
N ASN A 48 15.54 0.74 3.31
CA ASN A 48 16.39 1.21 4.38
C ASN A 48 16.62 0.14 5.47
N ASP A 49 15.55 -0.59 5.84
CA ASP A 49 15.66 -1.70 6.79
C ASP A 49 16.60 -2.79 6.24
N ILE A 50 16.52 -3.14 4.95
CA ILE A 50 17.36 -4.18 4.34
C ILE A 50 18.84 -3.85 4.29
N ASN A 51 19.23 -2.57 4.11
CA ASN A 51 20.66 -2.21 4.12
C ASN A 51 21.39 -2.62 5.42
N THR A 52 20.65 -2.75 6.52
CA THR A 52 21.20 -3.10 7.84
C THR A 52 20.83 -4.51 8.31
N LYS A 53 20.06 -5.25 7.51
CA LYS A 53 19.39 -6.50 7.91
C LYS A 53 19.51 -7.55 6.82
N THR A 54 19.27 -8.79 7.20
CA THR A 54 19.37 -9.93 6.30
C THR A 54 18.03 -10.64 6.27
N LEU A 55 17.58 -11.05 5.09
CA LEU A 55 16.32 -11.77 4.96
C LEU A 55 16.49 -13.18 5.52
N THR A 56 15.74 -13.51 6.57
CA THR A 56 15.81 -14.82 7.25
C THR A 56 14.65 -15.72 6.85
N LYS A 57 13.47 -15.14 6.59
CA LYS A 57 12.27 -15.91 6.25
C LYS A 57 11.40 -15.15 5.28
N LYS A 58 10.90 -15.87 4.27
CA LYS A 58 9.94 -15.36 3.31
C LYS A 58 8.79 -16.34 3.16
N ARG A 59 7.57 -15.82 3.24
CA ARG A 59 6.32 -16.51 2.90
C ARG A 59 5.51 -15.62 1.96
N GLU A 60 4.46 -16.16 1.37
CA GLU A 60 3.61 -15.45 0.41
C GLU A 60 3.05 -14.11 0.97
N HIS A 61 2.81 -14.05 2.28
CA HIS A 61 2.20 -12.90 2.98
C HIS A 61 3.03 -12.37 4.16
N GLU A 62 4.26 -12.86 4.34
CA GLU A 62 5.12 -12.50 5.48
C GLU A 62 6.58 -12.41 5.04
N LEU A 63 7.25 -11.33 5.44
CA LEU A 63 8.71 -11.17 5.32
C LEU A 63 9.32 -10.97 6.70
N THR A 64 10.39 -11.70 7.01
CA THR A 64 11.12 -11.54 8.27
C THR A 64 12.59 -11.28 8.01
N PHE A 65 13.10 -10.24 8.66
CA PHE A 65 14.47 -9.77 8.58
C PHE A 65 15.15 -9.83 9.95
N LEU A 66 16.39 -10.27 9.99
CA LEU A 66 17.25 -10.25 11.18
C LEU A 66 18.26 -9.10 11.07
N GLU A 67 18.45 -8.33 12.14
CA GLU A 67 19.47 -7.28 12.18
C GLU A 67 20.89 -7.84 12.20
N LYS A 68 21.80 -7.28 11.39
CA LYS A 68 23.19 -7.77 11.32
C LYS A 68 23.98 -7.51 12.60
N LYS A 69 23.59 -6.50 13.38
CA LYS A 69 24.30 -6.02 14.60
C LYS A 69 23.54 -6.27 15.91
N SER A 70 22.34 -6.85 15.84
CA SER A 70 21.47 -7.10 17.00
C SER A 70 20.69 -8.40 16.77
N THR A 71 20.22 -9.05 17.82
CA THR A 71 19.26 -10.17 17.72
C THR A 71 17.84 -9.70 17.43
N ASP A 72 17.66 -8.42 17.11
CA ASP A 72 16.38 -7.85 16.74
C ASP A 72 15.84 -8.42 15.42
N VAL A 73 14.64 -8.98 15.49
CA VAL A 73 13.87 -9.52 14.36
C VAL A 73 12.81 -8.52 13.96
N ILE A 74 12.70 -8.19 12.68
CA ILE A 74 11.62 -7.37 12.13
C ILE A 74 10.80 -8.20 11.17
N SER A 75 9.49 -8.17 11.37
CA SER A 75 8.55 -8.87 10.51
C SER A 75 7.59 -7.88 9.86
N TYR A 76 7.31 -8.10 8.58
CA TYR A 76 6.24 -7.47 7.82
C TYR A 76 5.20 -8.55 7.54
N GLU A 77 4.05 -8.45 8.21
CA GLU A 77 2.95 -9.41 8.11
C GLU A 77 1.72 -8.72 7.53
N TRP A 78 1.01 -9.41 6.64
CA TRP A 78 -0.33 -8.99 6.25
C TRP A 78 -1.37 -9.45 7.27
N ARG A 79 -2.02 -8.51 7.95
CA ARG A 79 -3.07 -8.76 8.94
C ARG A 79 -4.16 -7.70 8.84
N ASN A 80 -5.42 -8.10 9.01
CA ASN A 80 -6.58 -7.18 9.03
C ASN A 80 -6.66 -6.22 7.82
N SER A 81 -6.29 -6.67 6.62
CA SER A 81 -6.25 -5.82 5.42
C SER A 81 -5.16 -4.73 5.46
N GLU A 82 -4.10 -4.93 6.24
CA GLU A 82 -2.97 -4.01 6.38
C GLU A 82 -1.65 -4.78 6.36
N VAL A 83 -0.56 -4.15 5.89
CA VAL A 83 0.81 -4.65 6.13
C VAL A 83 1.31 -3.98 7.40
N VAL A 84 1.68 -4.79 8.39
CA VAL A 84 2.13 -4.32 9.70
C VAL A 84 3.59 -4.69 9.90
N ARG A 85 4.38 -3.73 10.36
CA ARG A 85 5.75 -3.96 10.82
C ARG A 85 5.75 -4.21 12.33
N THR A 86 6.37 -5.31 12.74
CA THR A 86 6.59 -5.66 14.15
C THR A 86 8.09 -5.84 14.41
N LYS A 87 8.53 -5.57 15.64
CA LYS A 87 9.92 -5.74 16.08
C LYS A 87 9.96 -6.70 17.29
N ASN A 88 10.65 -7.83 17.17
CA ASN A 88 10.67 -8.93 18.15
C ASN A 88 9.27 -9.39 18.55
N SER A 89 8.36 -9.53 17.58
CA SER A 89 6.95 -9.89 17.83
C SER A 89 6.20 -8.90 18.72
N SER A 90 6.76 -7.70 18.93
CA SER A 90 6.18 -6.61 19.71
C SER A 90 6.15 -5.32 18.89
N GLY A 91 5.24 -4.42 19.24
CA GLY A 91 4.96 -3.22 18.46
C GLY A 91 4.07 -3.50 17.24
N TYR A 92 3.19 -2.56 16.96
CA TYR A 92 2.27 -2.57 15.82
C TYR A 92 2.45 -1.26 15.07
N VAL A 93 3.10 -1.30 13.92
CA VAL A 93 3.22 -0.12 13.06
C VAL A 93 2.60 -0.45 11.71
N PRO A 94 1.38 0.03 11.41
CA PRO A 94 0.77 -0.18 10.11
C PRO A 94 1.57 0.61 9.06
N MET A 95 2.03 -0.08 8.03
CA MET A 95 2.82 0.50 6.94
C MET A 95 1.93 0.85 5.74
N ILE A 96 1.00 -0.05 5.40
CA ILE A 96 0.06 0.16 4.30
C ILE A 96 -1.30 -0.36 4.74
N SER A 97 -2.33 0.45 4.54
CA SER A 97 -3.71 0.13 4.91
C SER A 97 -4.62 -0.12 3.70
N LYS A 98 -5.77 -0.76 3.95
CA LYS A 98 -6.85 -0.97 2.96
C LYS A 98 -6.46 -1.89 1.80
N LEU A 99 -5.82 -3.01 2.14
CA LEU A 99 -5.33 -4.02 1.22
C LEU A 99 -6.29 -5.19 1.10
N LYS A 100 -6.61 -5.55 -0.14
CA LYS A 100 -7.34 -6.76 -0.48
C LYS A 100 -6.44 -8.00 -0.41
N SER A 101 -5.19 -7.88 -0.86
CA SER A 101 -4.21 -8.96 -0.82
C SER A 101 -2.78 -8.43 -0.97
N VAL A 102 -1.82 -9.17 -0.44
CA VAL A 102 -0.38 -8.90 -0.60
C VAL A 102 0.27 -10.19 -1.05
N ARG A 103 1.18 -10.11 -2.02
CA ARG A 103 1.94 -11.27 -2.47
C ARG A 103 3.41 -10.92 -2.61
N TYR A 104 4.26 -11.72 -1.98
CA TYR A 104 5.70 -11.70 -2.12
C TYR A 104 6.15 -12.85 -3.02
N ASP A 105 6.78 -12.53 -4.14
CA ASP A 105 7.19 -13.49 -5.19
C ASP A 105 8.71 -13.44 -5.39
N ASP A 106 9.36 -14.56 -5.70
CA ASP A 106 10.78 -14.54 -6.12
C ASP A 106 10.86 -14.00 -7.55
N LYS A 107 11.67 -12.97 -7.75
CA LYS A 107 12.12 -12.67 -9.11
C LYS A 107 13.27 -13.61 -9.46
N SER A 108 13.52 -13.80 -10.76
CA SER A 108 14.51 -14.74 -11.32
C SER A 108 15.95 -14.63 -10.78
N SER A 109 16.26 -13.61 -9.98
CA SER A 109 17.52 -13.43 -9.29
C SER A 109 17.32 -13.62 -7.78
N ASN A 110 18.15 -14.47 -7.16
CA ASN A 110 18.12 -14.83 -5.72
C ASN A 110 18.25 -13.65 -4.73
N GLN A 111 18.35 -12.43 -5.23
CA GLN A 111 18.51 -11.19 -4.47
C GLN A 111 17.36 -10.20 -4.70
N LEU A 112 16.28 -10.60 -5.38
CA LEU A 112 15.16 -9.72 -5.72
C LEU A 112 13.83 -10.34 -5.28
N VAL A 113 13.14 -9.66 -4.38
CA VAL A 113 11.76 -10.00 -3.97
C VAL A 113 10.80 -9.07 -4.69
N GLY A 114 9.91 -9.65 -5.50
CA GLY A 114 8.77 -8.94 -6.06
C GLY A 114 7.69 -8.78 -5.01
N VAL A 115 7.18 -7.56 -4.86
CA VAL A 115 6.06 -7.24 -3.98
C VAL A 115 4.88 -6.79 -4.83
N ARG A 116 3.77 -7.49 -4.74
CA ARG A 116 2.51 -7.12 -5.40
C ARG A 116 1.45 -6.87 -4.34
N ILE A 117 0.90 -5.66 -4.36
CA ILE A 117 -0.15 -5.24 -3.42
C ILE A 117 -1.41 -4.90 -4.20
N ASN A 118 -2.54 -5.42 -3.73
CA ASN A 118 -3.86 -5.10 -4.27
C ASN A 118 -4.66 -4.35 -3.20
N PHE A 119 -5.11 -3.14 -3.53
CA PHE A 119 -5.94 -2.32 -2.65
C PHE A 119 -7.42 -2.66 -2.83
N ILE A 120 -8.23 -2.37 -1.80
CA ILE A 120 -9.69 -2.60 -1.86
C ILE A 120 -10.40 -1.80 -2.95
N ASN A 121 -9.81 -0.68 -3.40
CA ASN A 121 -10.30 0.15 -4.50
C ASN A 121 -9.98 -0.45 -5.90
N GLY A 122 -9.34 -1.62 -5.96
CA GLY A 122 -8.95 -2.29 -7.20
C GLY A 122 -7.61 -1.82 -7.78
N GLN A 123 -6.95 -0.86 -7.14
CA GLN A 123 -5.60 -0.43 -7.54
C GLN A 123 -4.59 -1.53 -7.22
N ILE A 124 -3.73 -1.84 -8.18
CA ILE A 124 -2.65 -2.81 -8.02
C ILE A 124 -1.33 -2.04 -8.15
N LEU A 125 -0.46 -2.19 -7.15
CA LEU A 125 0.89 -1.64 -7.16
C LEU A 125 1.90 -2.79 -7.06
N GLU A 126 2.96 -2.67 -7.84
CA GLU A 126 4.04 -3.64 -7.90
C GLU A 126 5.38 -2.96 -7.65
N GLY A 127 6.25 -3.64 -6.92
CA GLY A 127 7.58 -3.17 -6.57
C GLY A 127 8.55 -4.32 -6.55
N THR A 128 9.83 -4.01 -6.66
CA THR A 128 10.90 -4.98 -6.48
C THR A 128 11.83 -4.46 -5.43
N ILE A 129 12.18 -5.33 -4.49
CA ILE A 129 13.04 -5.00 -3.36
C ILE A 129 14.27 -5.87 -3.47
N LYS A 130 15.45 -5.24 -3.46
CA LYS A 130 16.72 -5.96 -3.44
C LYS A 130 17.02 -6.43 -2.03
N VAL A 131 17.16 -7.73 -1.85
CA VAL A 131 17.46 -8.38 -0.56
C VAL A 131 18.81 -9.06 -0.62
N GLU A 132 19.59 -8.93 0.44
CA GLU A 132 20.76 -9.78 0.65
C GLU A 132 20.30 -11.07 1.34
N PRO A 133 20.54 -12.25 0.74
CA PRO A 133 20.23 -13.52 1.39
C PRO A 133 21.12 -13.74 2.61
N HIS A 134 20.57 -14.36 3.66
CA HIS A 134 21.37 -14.83 4.78
C HIS A 134 22.16 -16.05 4.30
N ASN A 135 23.45 -15.85 4.05
CA ASN A 135 24.37 -16.98 3.91
C ASN A 135 24.55 -17.58 5.31
N GLU A 136 24.05 -18.79 5.47
CA GLU A 136 24.44 -19.72 6.54
C GLU A 136 25.96 -19.98 6.53
#